data_AF-A0A514Z6X0-F1
#
_entry.id   AF-A0A514Z6X0-F1
#
_cell.length_a   1.000
_cell.length_b   1.000
_cell.length_c   1.000
_cell.angle_alpha   90.00
_cell.angle_beta   90.00
_cell.angle_gamma   90.00
#
_symmetry.space_group_name_H-M   'P 1'
#
loop_
_entity.id
_entity.type
_entity.pdbx_description
1 polymer ?
#
loop_
_entity_poly.entity_id
_entity_poly.type
_entity_poly.pdbx_seq_one_letter_code
_entity_poly.pdbx_strand_id
1 'polypeptide(L)'
;MPKTFEGFTRPDNGPITDLNNNVQAVLSQYRKMRNYATELENKLEQKKEQLTEVNKSLPIVPQFVADWISELKEAKNDLSYAFWCKFEDCASYDYNKAIAWRDNHPDEFARAWLDGYQVEEPKALVSPCPICGYEGVKSNFCSICGHKNEYVEVEE
;
A
#
# COMPACT_ATOMS: atom_id res chain seq x y z
N MET A 1 -19.55 -80.18 24.09
CA MET A 1 -19.29 -80.01 22.64
C MET A 1 -18.56 -78.70 22.43
N PRO A 2 -17.28 -78.71 22.02
CA PRO A 2 -16.55 -77.49 21.70
C PRO A 2 -16.99 -76.99 20.32
N LYS A 3 -17.47 -75.75 20.25
CA LYS A 3 -17.77 -75.10 18.97
C LYS A 3 -16.44 -74.75 18.31
N THR A 4 -16.12 -75.40 17.20
CA THR A 4 -14.99 -75.01 16.34
C THR A 4 -15.30 -73.65 15.74
N PHE A 5 -14.43 -72.67 16.00
CA PHE A 5 -14.49 -71.36 15.39
C PHE A 5 -14.17 -71.56 13.90
N GLU A 6 -15.16 -71.36 13.01
CA GLU A 6 -14.91 -71.39 11.58
C GLU A 6 -13.87 -70.30 11.27
N GLY A 7 -12.73 -70.74 10.76
CA GLY A 7 -11.59 -69.87 10.50
C GLY A 7 -11.96 -68.83 9.47
N PHE A 8 -11.93 -67.56 9.86
CA PHE A 8 -12.03 -66.45 8.94
C PHE A 8 -10.80 -66.47 8.03
N THR A 9 -10.95 -66.93 6.79
CA THR A 9 -9.86 -66.94 5.83
C THR A 9 -9.62 -65.52 5.33
N ARG A 10 -8.34 -65.12 5.27
CA ARG A 10 -7.94 -63.83 4.72
C ARG A 10 -8.41 -63.77 3.25
N PRO A 11 -9.11 -62.69 2.81
CA PRO A 11 -9.43 -62.48 1.41
C PRO A 11 -8.16 -62.54 0.55
N ASP A 12 -8.27 -63.08 -0.66
CA ASP A 12 -7.13 -63.29 -1.58
C ASP A 12 -6.65 -61.95 -2.19
N ASN A 13 -5.99 -61.16 -1.35
CA ASN A 13 -5.47 -59.82 -1.66
C ASN A 13 -3.95 -59.85 -1.96
N GLY A 14 -3.40 -61.02 -2.35
CA GLY A 14 -1.97 -61.20 -2.60
C GLY A 14 -1.07 -61.22 -1.34
N PRO A 15 0.26 -61.30 -1.52
CA PRO A 15 1.24 -61.32 -0.43
C PRO A 15 1.13 -60.10 0.50
N ILE A 16 1.36 -60.28 1.80
CA ILE A 16 1.35 -59.19 2.80
C ILE A 16 2.36 -58.08 2.44
N THR A 17 3.48 -58.46 1.82
CA THR A 17 4.54 -57.54 1.36
C THR A 17 4.04 -56.56 0.29
N ASP A 18 3.21 -57.02 -0.64
CA ASP A 18 2.71 -56.20 -1.75
C ASP A 18 1.69 -55.18 -1.25
N LEU A 19 0.82 -55.59 -0.32
CA LEU A 19 -0.09 -54.68 0.37
C LEU A 19 0.68 -53.59 1.14
N ASN A 20 1.72 -53.96 1.88
CA ASN A 20 2.54 -52.98 2.63
C ASN A 20 3.24 -52.00 1.68
N ASN A 21 3.79 -52.47 0.57
CA ASN A 21 4.45 -51.62 -0.43
C ASN A 21 3.46 -50.63 -1.06
N ASN A 22 2.24 -51.08 -1.40
CA ASN A 22 1.19 -50.21 -1.94
C ASN A 22 0.75 -49.15 -0.93
N VAL A 23 0.59 -49.53 0.34
CA VAL A 23 0.28 -48.57 1.42
C VAL A 23 1.39 -47.53 1.58
N GLN A 24 2.66 -47.93 1.56
CA GLN A 24 3.78 -46.98 1.62
C GLN A 24 3.80 -46.03 0.42
N ALA A 25 3.52 -46.54 -0.78
CA ALA A 25 3.43 -45.72 -2.00
C ALA A 25 2.30 -44.68 -1.90
N VAL A 26 1.11 -45.09 -1.44
CA VAL A 26 -0.03 -44.18 -1.23
C VAL A 26 0.32 -43.11 -0.18
N LEU A 27 0.86 -43.50 0.97
CA LEU A 27 1.28 -42.55 2.02
C LEU A 27 2.34 -41.56 1.52
N SER A 28 3.28 -42.03 0.69
CA SER A 28 4.29 -41.18 0.05
C SER A 28 3.66 -40.11 -0.85
N GLN A 29 2.67 -40.49 -1.67
CA GLN A 29 1.93 -39.53 -2.50
C GLN A 29 1.14 -38.54 -1.65
N TYR A 30 0.45 -39.00 -0.59
CA TYR A 30 -0.25 -38.11 0.34
C TYR A 30 0.69 -37.09 1.00
N ARG A 31 1.89 -37.49 1.40
CA ARG A 31 2.90 -36.55 1.95
C ARG A 31 3.31 -35.50 0.92
N LYS A 32 3.55 -35.90 -0.33
CA LYS A 32 3.89 -34.95 -1.41
C LYS A 32 2.78 -33.94 -1.64
N MET A 33 1.53 -34.41 -1.74
CA MET A 33 0.38 -33.52 -1.91
C MET A 33 0.22 -32.55 -0.73
N ARG A 34 0.40 -33.04 0.49
CA ARG A 34 0.32 -32.19 1.70
C ARG A 34 1.40 -31.11 1.69
N ASN A 35 2.64 -31.47 1.37
CA ASN A 35 3.74 -30.51 1.29
C ASN A 35 3.48 -29.46 0.21
N TYR A 36 2.96 -29.86 -0.95
CA TYR A 36 2.59 -28.93 -2.02
C TYR A 36 1.45 -27.99 -1.60
N ALA A 37 0.42 -28.50 -0.91
CA ALA A 37 -0.65 -27.67 -0.37
C ALA A 37 -0.12 -26.62 0.61
N THR A 38 0.76 -27.02 1.53
CA THR A 38 1.43 -26.10 2.46
C THR A 38 2.28 -25.06 1.73
N GLU A 39 2.98 -25.43 0.67
CA GLU A 39 3.74 -24.48 -0.14
C GLU A 39 2.83 -23.43 -0.80
N LEU A 40 1.68 -23.85 -1.33
CA LEU A 40 0.70 -22.94 -1.91
C LEU A 40 0.10 -21.99 -0.87
N GLU A 41 -0.23 -22.50 0.32
CA GLU A 41 -0.72 -21.70 1.45
C GLU A 41 0.30 -20.63 1.84
N ASN A 42 1.58 -21.00 1.97
CA ASN A 42 2.65 -20.05 2.28
C ASN A 42 2.83 -19.00 1.19
N LYS A 43 2.79 -19.38 -0.09
CA LYS A 43 2.86 -18.43 -1.22
C LYS A 43 1.67 -17.48 -1.25
N LEU A 44 0.48 -17.98 -0.92
CA LEU A 44 -0.72 -17.17 -0.83
C LEU A 44 -0.60 -16.15 0.29
N GLU A 45 -0.11 -16.56 1.45
CA GLU A 45 0.07 -15.67 2.59
C GLU A 45 1.12 -14.60 2.32
N GLN A 46 2.26 -14.98 1.74
CA GLN A 46 3.29 -14.02 1.31
C GLN A 46 2.74 -12.98 0.31
N LYS A 47 1.91 -13.40 -0.65
CA LYS A 47 1.27 -12.49 -1.60
C LYS A 47 0.27 -11.55 -0.92
N LYS A 48 -0.49 -12.03 0.08
CA LYS A 48 -1.41 -11.18 0.85
C LYS A 48 -0.65 -10.13 1.65
N GLU A 49 0.44 -10.53 2.30
CA GLU A 49 1.31 -9.60 3.04
C GLU A 49 1.83 -8.49 2.13
N GLN A 50 2.38 -8.84 0.96
CA GLN A 50 2.82 -7.87 -0.06
C GLN A 50 1.69 -6.92 -0.48
N LEU A 51 0.49 -7.44 -0.72
CA LEU A 51 -0.66 -6.61 -1.10
C LEU A 51 -1.06 -5.64 0.03
N THR A 52 -1.05 -6.12 1.28
CA THR A 52 -1.33 -5.24 2.43
C THR A 52 -0.26 -4.17 2.63
N GLU A 53 1.01 -4.47 2.33
CA GLU A 53 2.09 -3.50 2.42
C GLU A 53 1.97 -2.39 1.38
N VAL A 54 1.69 -2.75 0.12
CA VAL A 54 1.41 -1.79 -0.96
C VAL A 54 0.25 -0.86 -0.62
N ASN A 55 -0.82 -1.41 -0.01
CA ASN A 55 -2.01 -0.63 0.36
C ASN A 55 -1.86 0.16 1.68
N LYS A 56 -0.80 -0.07 2.47
CA LYS A 56 -0.63 0.57 3.78
C LYS A 56 -0.06 1.98 3.72
N SER A 57 0.78 2.28 2.73
CA SER A 57 1.33 3.64 2.60
C SER A 57 0.30 4.55 1.96
N LEU A 58 -0.23 5.50 2.74
CA LEU A 58 -1.05 6.58 2.20
C LEU A 58 -0.14 7.54 1.41
N PRO A 59 -0.59 8.08 0.27
CA PRO A 59 0.16 9.12 -0.43
C PRO A 59 0.31 10.36 0.45
N ILE A 60 1.47 11.00 0.35
CA ILE A 60 1.72 12.31 0.96
C ILE A 60 1.37 13.36 -0.09
N VAL A 61 0.44 14.25 0.23
CA VAL A 61 -0.03 15.31 -0.68
C VAL A 61 0.25 16.70 -0.11
N PRO A 62 0.50 17.70 -0.97
CA PRO A 62 0.58 19.08 -0.51
C PRO A 62 -0.70 19.60 0.14
N GLN A 63 -0.58 20.57 1.05
CA GLN A 63 -1.75 21.15 1.75
C GLN A 63 -2.82 21.68 0.78
N PHE A 64 -2.42 22.39 -0.29
CA PHE A 64 -3.37 22.91 -1.27
C PHE A 64 -4.13 21.82 -2.04
N VAL A 65 -3.57 20.60 -2.15
CA VAL A 65 -4.24 19.45 -2.74
C VAL A 65 -5.23 18.85 -1.74
N ALA A 66 -4.83 18.73 -0.47
CA ALA A 66 -5.69 18.26 0.61
C ALA A 66 -6.93 19.15 0.79
N ASP A 67 -6.75 20.47 0.77
CA ASP A 67 -7.83 21.44 0.86
C ASP A 67 -8.79 21.27 -0.31
N TRP A 68 -8.26 21.20 -1.53
CA TRP A 68 -9.07 21.01 -2.73
C TRP A 68 -9.85 19.70 -2.75
N ILE A 69 -9.26 18.57 -2.34
CA ILE A 69 -9.97 17.28 -2.23
C ILE A 69 -11.12 17.39 -1.21
N SER A 70 -10.88 18.04 -0.08
CA SER A 70 -11.88 18.22 0.98
C SER A 70 -13.06 19.05 0.47
N GLU A 71 -12.79 20.19 -0.16
CA GLU A 71 -13.81 21.07 -0.72
C GLU A 71 -14.63 20.40 -1.84
N LEU A 72 -13.99 19.63 -2.73
CA LEU A 72 -14.69 18.86 -3.75
C LEU A 72 -15.62 17.81 -3.13
N LYS A 73 -15.18 17.10 -2.10
CA LYS A 73 -15.99 16.10 -1.39
C LYS A 73 -17.15 16.74 -0.63
N GLU A 74 -16.94 17.90 0.01
CA GLU A 74 -17.99 18.68 0.66
C GLU A 74 -19.05 19.16 -0.35
N ALA A 75 -18.61 19.59 -1.54
CA ALA A 75 -19.48 19.93 -2.66
C ALA A 75 -20.16 18.71 -3.31
N LYS A 76 -19.92 17.50 -2.82
CA LYS A 76 -20.44 16.21 -3.33
C LYS A 76 -20.02 15.91 -4.78
N ASN A 77 -18.89 16.44 -5.20
CA ASN A 77 -18.28 16.05 -6.47
C ASN A 77 -17.61 14.68 -6.33
N ASP A 78 -17.59 13.93 -7.42
CA ASP A 78 -16.92 12.63 -7.48
C ASP A 78 -15.50 12.73 -8.06
N LEU A 79 -14.77 11.61 -8.01
CA LEU A 79 -13.41 11.55 -8.55
C LEU A 79 -13.38 11.87 -10.04
N SER A 80 -14.42 11.49 -10.79
CA SER A 80 -14.52 11.82 -12.20
C SER A 80 -14.47 13.32 -12.38
N TYR A 81 -15.37 14.06 -11.72
CA TYR A 81 -15.40 15.51 -11.74
C TYR A 81 -14.04 16.11 -11.38
N ALA A 82 -13.40 15.60 -10.32
CA ALA A 82 -12.07 16.05 -9.89
C ALA A 82 -11.00 15.92 -10.99
N PHE A 83 -11.07 14.90 -11.87
CA PHE A 83 -10.20 14.75 -13.04
C PHE A 83 -10.63 15.58 -14.26
N TRP A 84 -11.93 15.86 -14.42
CA TRP A 84 -12.44 16.65 -15.53
C TRP A 84 -12.24 18.16 -15.33
N CYS A 85 -12.08 18.65 -14.10
CA CYS A 85 -11.80 20.06 -13.81
C CYS A 85 -10.56 20.58 -14.55
N LYS A 86 -10.70 21.71 -15.25
CA LYS A 86 -9.60 22.40 -15.95
C LYS A 86 -9.24 23.71 -15.27
N PHE A 87 -8.03 24.20 -15.55
CA PHE A 87 -7.52 25.49 -15.07
C PHE A 87 -8.48 26.66 -15.33
N GLU A 88 -9.17 26.66 -16.48
CA GLU A 88 -10.04 27.75 -16.91
C GLU A 88 -11.39 27.75 -16.18
N ASP A 89 -11.77 26.63 -15.55
CA ASP A 89 -13.03 26.51 -14.80
C ASP A 89 -12.90 27.05 -13.36
N CYS A 90 -11.70 27.50 -12.97
CA CYS A 90 -11.34 27.78 -11.60
C CYS A 90 -10.77 29.20 -11.41
N ALA A 91 -11.51 30.04 -10.67
CA ALA A 91 -11.07 31.39 -10.30
C ALA A 91 -10.03 31.41 -9.16
N SER A 92 -9.86 30.29 -8.44
CA SER A 92 -8.95 30.16 -7.30
C SER A 92 -7.52 29.83 -7.75
N TYR A 93 -6.54 30.63 -7.29
CA TYR A 93 -5.12 30.39 -7.59
C TYR A 93 -4.62 29.05 -7.03
N ASP A 94 -5.07 28.67 -5.84
CA ASP A 94 -4.61 27.45 -5.17
C ASP A 94 -5.21 26.17 -5.76
N TYR A 95 -6.44 26.24 -6.26
CA TYR A 95 -7.03 25.13 -7.03
C TYR A 95 -6.30 24.92 -8.36
N ASN A 96 -5.84 25.98 -9.02
CA ASN A 96 -5.02 25.84 -10.22
C ASN A 96 -3.70 25.11 -9.91
N LYS A 97 -3.10 25.32 -8.73
CA LYS A 97 -1.97 24.51 -8.29
C LYS A 97 -2.36 23.07 -8.02
N ALA A 98 -3.52 22.82 -7.41
CA ALA A 98 -4.01 21.47 -7.13
C ALA A 98 -4.26 20.67 -8.43
N ILE A 99 -4.87 21.31 -9.44
CA ILE A 99 -5.06 20.77 -10.79
C ILE A 99 -3.70 20.49 -11.46
N ALA A 100 -2.75 21.44 -11.40
CA ALA A 100 -1.40 21.23 -11.92
C ALA A 100 -0.69 20.05 -11.27
N TRP A 101 -0.84 19.92 -9.94
CA TRP A 101 -0.26 18.83 -9.19
C TRP A 101 -0.90 17.49 -9.58
N ARG A 102 -2.24 17.40 -9.60
CA ARG A 102 -2.99 16.22 -10.07
C ARG A 102 -2.50 15.75 -11.45
N ASP A 103 -2.31 16.67 -12.39
CA ASP A 103 -1.90 16.32 -13.76
C ASP A 103 -0.48 15.72 -13.82
N ASN A 104 0.39 16.09 -12.88
CA ASN A 104 1.73 15.50 -12.73
C ASN A 104 1.73 14.25 -11.83
N HIS A 105 0.72 14.08 -10.99
CA HIS A 105 0.62 13.05 -9.95
C HIS A 105 -0.74 12.31 -9.98
N PRO A 106 -1.20 11.78 -11.13
CA PRO A 106 -2.57 11.28 -11.27
C PRO A 106 -2.86 10.05 -10.39
N ASP A 107 -1.90 9.12 -10.28
CA ASP A 107 -2.06 7.91 -9.47
C ASP A 107 -2.07 8.25 -7.96
N GLU A 108 -1.17 9.13 -7.52
CA GLU A 108 -1.11 9.59 -6.12
C GLU A 108 -2.38 10.38 -5.76
N PHE A 109 -2.89 11.22 -6.66
CA PHE A 109 -4.15 11.93 -6.47
C PHE A 109 -5.34 10.96 -6.37
N ALA A 110 -5.44 9.98 -7.27
CA ALA A 110 -6.52 8.99 -7.24
C ALA A 110 -6.47 8.16 -5.95
N ARG A 111 -5.27 7.76 -5.52
CA ARG A 111 -5.07 7.08 -4.23
C ARG A 111 -5.42 7.98 -3.05
N ALA A 112 -5.03 9.25 -3.07
CA ALA A 112 -5.39 10.22 -2.03
C ALA A 112 -6.92 10.33 -1.91
N TRP A 113 -7.61 10.36 -3.04
CA TRP A 113 -9.06 10.41 -3.07
C TRP A 113 -9.74 9.15 -2.51
N LEU A 114 -9.27 7.96 -2.91
CA LEU A 114 -9.90 6.67 -2.62
C LEU A 114 -9.50 6.09 -1.27
N ASP A 115 -8.20 6.10 -0.97
CA ASP A 115 -7.61 5.44 0.20
C ASP A 115 -7.38 6.41 1.37
N GLY A 116 -7.44 7.72 1.10
CA GLY A 116 -7.01 8.78 2.03
C GLY A 116 -5.56 9.20 1.78
N TYR A 117 -5.08 10.19 2.55
CA TYR A 117 -3.75 10.78 2.37
C TYR A 117 -3.16 11.28 3.69
N GLN A 118 -1.86 11.51 3.69
CA GLN A 118 -1.14 12.32 4.67
C GLN A 118 -0.86 13.68 4.04
N VAL A 119 -0.91 14.75 4.83
CA VAL A 119 -0.53 16.08 4.34
C VAL A 119 0.95 16.28 4.59
N GLU A 120 1.67 16.86 3.63
CA GLU A 120 3.08 17.22 3.79
C GLU A 120 3.25 18.13 5.02
N GLU A 121 4.32 17.91 5.79
CA GLU A 121 4.60 18.76 6.94
C GLU A 121 4.91 20.21 6.50
N PRO A 122 4.41 21.21 7.24
CA PRO A 122 4.66 22.61 6.90
C PRO A 122 6.16 22.90 6.96
N LYS A 123 6.68 23.40 5.84
CA LYS A 123 8.08 23.83 5.72
C LYS A 123 8.17 25.33 5.95
N ALA A 124 8.89 25.74 7.00
CA ALA A 124 9.15 27.14 7.27
C ALA A 124 10.38 27.65 6.52
N LEU A 125 10.32 28.93 6.15
CA LEU A 125 11.49 29.69 5.73
C LEU A 125 12.41 29.89 6.93
N VAL A 126 13.69 29.55 6.77
CA VAL A 126 14.70 29.85 7.80
C VAL A 126 14.85 31.36 7.93
N SER A 127 14.39 31.87 9.07
CA SER A 127 14.57 33.26 9.49
C SER A 127 14.85 33.30 10.99
N PRO A 128 15.85 34.07 11.46
CA PRO A 128 16.78 34.91 10.69
C PRO A 128 17.75 34.12 9.80
N CYS A 129 18.31 34.78 8.78
CA CYS A 129 19.33 34.17 7.92
C CYS A 129 20.53 33.72 8.76
N PRO A 130 20.96 32.44 8.66
CA PRO A 130 22.01 31.89 9.52
C PRO A 130 23.40 32.49 9.23
N ILE A 131 23.60 33.06 8.04
CA ILE A 131 24.89 33.64 7.63
C ILE A 131 25.03 35.09 8.06
N CYS A 132 23.99 35.91 7.87
CA CYS A 132 24.09 37.36 8.07
C CYS A 132 23.10 37.92 9.12
N GLY A 133 22.28 37.08 9.74
CA GLY A 133 21.36 37.46 10.81
C GLY A 133 20.11 38.25 10.38
N TYR A 134 19.79 38.33 9.09
CA TYR A 134 18.63 39.10 8.62
C TYR A 134 17.30 38.40 8.95
N GLU A 135 16.42 39.04 9.72
CA GLU A 135 15.12 38.50 10.18
C GLU A 135 13.97 38.59 9.14
N GLY A 136 14.16 39.35 8.05
CA GLY A 136 13.10 39.61 7.06
C GLY A 136 13.08 38.66 5.86
N VAL A 137 13.55 37.43 6.01
CA VAL A 137 13.69 36.48 4.88
C VAL A 137 12.31 36.06 4.36
N LYS A 138 11.99 36.42 3.10
CA LYS A 138 10.70 36.12 2.44
C LYS A 138 10.79 35.02 1.38
N SER A 139 11.97 34.46 1.16
CA SER A 139 12.22 33.41 0.19
C SER A 139 13.33 32.49 0.68
N ASN A 140 13.53 31.36 0.02
CA ASN A 140 14.68 30.50 0.28
C ASN A 140 16.03 31.18 0.00
N PHE A 141 16.06 32.38 -0.57
CA PHE A 141 17.26 33.20 -0.67
C PHE A 141 17.19 34.39 0.28
N CYS A 142 18.28 34.62 1.02
CA CYS A 142 18.47 35.85 1.78
C CYS A 142 18.64 37.02 0.82
N SER A 143 17.82 38.05 0.96
CA SER A 143 17.89 39.27 0.16
C SER A 143 19.14 40.12 0.41
N ILE A 144 19.83 39.91 1.53
CA ILE A 144 21.01 40.68 1.94
C ILE A 144 22.30 40.01 1.46
N CYS A 145 22.49 38.73 1.78
CA CYS A 145 23.74 38.02 1.50
C CYS A 145 23.64 37.03 0.33
N GLY A 146 22.46 36.84 -0.25
CA GLY A 146 22.23 35.90 -1.35
C GLY A 146 22.31 34.42 -0.95
N HIS A 147 22.53 34.12 0.34
CA HIS A 147 22.60 32.74 0.81
C HIS A 147 21.28 32.01 0.58
N LYS A 148 21.36 30.81 0.01
CA LYS A 148 20.23 29.92 -0.16
C LYS A 148 20.01 29.13 1.13
N ASN A 149 18.97 29.47 1.87
CA ASN A 149 18.48 28.71 3.00
C ASN A 149 17.77 27.44 2.50
N GLU A 150 17.98 26.33 3.20
CA GLU A 150 17.09 25.17 3.12
C GLU A 150 15.80 25.47 3.88
N TYR A 151 14.70 24.82 3.49
CA TYR A 151 13.48 24.88 4.30
C TYR A 151 13.65 23.98 5.52
N VAL A 152 13.17 24.43 6.68
CA VAL A 152 13.16 23.61 7.90
C VAL A 152 11.76 23.08 8.15
N GLU A 153 11.67 21.84 8.61
CA GLU A 153 10.44 21.27 9.14
C GLU A 153 10.03 22.10 10.37
N VAL A 154 8.75 22.48 10.45
CA VAL A 154 8.21 23.15 11.62
C VAL A 154 7.87 22.06 12.64
N GLU A 155 8.72 21.89 13.66
CA GLU A 155 8.34 21.10 14.84
C GLU A 155 7.22 21.85 15.58
N GLU A 156 6.04 21.23 15.72
CA GLU A 156 4.88 21.75 16.47
C GLU A 156 5.13 21.84 17.99
#